data_AF-A0A349J9B9-F1
#
_entry.id   AF-A0A349J9B9-F1
#
_cell.length_a   1.000
_cell.length_b   1.000
_cell.length_c   1.000
_cell.angle_alpha   90.00
_cell.angle_beta   90.00
_cell.angle_gamma   90.00
#
_symmetry.space_group_name_H-M   'P 1'
#
loop_
_entity.id
_entity.type
_entity.pdbx_description
1 polymer ?
#
loop_
_entity_poly.entity_id
_entity_poly.type
_entity_poly.pdbx_seq_one_letter_code
_entity_poly.pdbx_strand_id
1 'polypeptide(L)'
;MSEDEARKHDITECPALDTPTENCENRMISSALFIPPVSLLFCTVTLLLVPSLANLLWSAEPAELKAPKPPWATTIAQDATGTRAILTVGDQTQVMRLIPAGSFEMGSTTGSRDDEMPQHSVEITRPFWLGDSEVTLGLWFAMMGNHTNEKTDNPRLPIEAISWNACQEFFQRMNARVTGLNAGLPTEAQWEYACRAGTKGSHAGDINEMAWHQQNSDGKTHPVRLKQMNAWGLYDMHGNVAELCADWYAPYSPARQCDPPGPPTGTHIVIRGGDCQDVPKLCRSASRGFTYRDYARRGYGFRIAIPSTP
;
A
#
# COMPACT_ATOMS: atom_id res chain seq x y z
N MET A 1 8.24 43.56 31.27
CA MET A 1 9.41 44.20 30.65
C MET A 1 10.04 43.12 29.77
N SER A 2 9.49 42.82 28.58
CA SER A 2 9.61 43.58 27.31
C SER A 2 11.08 43.68 26.88
N GLU A 3 11.53 43.40 25.66
CA GLU A 3 10.96 43.48 24.29
C GLU A 3 11.63 42.36 23.45
N ASP A 4 10.97 41.64 22.54
CA ASP A 4 10.47 42.03 21.21
C ASP A 4 11.56 42.48 20.22
N GLU A 5 11.90 41.64 19.24
CA GLU A 5 12.34 42.15 17.93
C GLU A 5 12.01 41.19 16.79
N ALA A 6 11.19 41.71 15.87
CA ALA A 6 10.56 41.05 14.76
C ALA A 6 11.48 40.94 13.53
N ARG A 7 11.45 39.79 12.85
CA ARG A 7 12.10 39.57 11.56
C ARG A 7 11.14 39.91 10.42
N LYS A 8 11.38 41.03 9.75
CA LYS A 8 10.63 41.52 8.59
C LYS A 8 10.75 40.57 7.38
N HIS A 9 9.63 40.41 6.69
CA HIS A 9 9.50 39.88 5.34
C HIS A 9 10.19 40.80 4.31
N ASP A 10 10.82 40.20 3.31
CA ASP A 10 11.09 40.86 2.04
C ASP A 10 10.56 39.96 0.92
N ILE A 11 9.71 40.56 0.10
CA ILE A 11 9.01 39.98 -1.05
C ILE A 11 9.49 40.84 -2.22
N THR A 12 10.21 40.24 -3.17
CA THR A 12 10.57 40.92 -4.42
C THR A 12 10.50 39.95 -5.60
N GLU A 13 9.34 40.02 -6.26
CA GLU A 13 9.10 40.15 -7.70
C GLU A 13 9.85 39.28 -8.72
N CYS A 14 9.06 38.51 -9.47
CA CYS A 14 9.37 38.01 -10.81
C CYS A 14 9.19 39.11 -11.88
N PRO A 15 9.97 39.08 -12.97
CA PRO A 15 9.56 39.71 -14.22
C PRO A 15 9.18 38.65 -15.28
N ALA A 16 7.97 38.79 -15.80
CA ALA A 16 7.60 38.37 -17.15
C ALA A 16 8.27 39.30 -18.19
N LEU A 17 8.39 38.87 -19.45
CA LEU A 17 8.07 39.64 -20.67
C LEU A 17 8.48 38.86 -21.95
N ASP A 18 7.49 38.69 -22.82
CA ASP A 18 7.45 38.92 -24.27
C ASP A 18 8.22 38.06 -25.30
N THR A 19 7.42 37.35 -26.10
CA THR A 19 7.59 37.13 -27.56
C THR A 19 7.05 38.37 -28.33
N PRO A 20 7.49 38.71 -29.57
CA PRO A 20 6.91 38.06 -30.77
C PRO A 20 7.75 38.09 -32.09
N THR A 21 7.14 37.49 -33.13
CA THR A 21 7.30 37.62 -34.60
C THR A 21 8.51 37.00 -35.31
N GLU A 22 8.25 36.07 -36.26
CA GLU A 22 8.41 36.32 -37.70
C GLU A 22 7.83 35.19 -38.60
N ASN A 23 7.24 35.61 -39.72
CA ASN A 23 6.62 34.83 -40.80
C ASN A 23 7.65 34.18 -41.74
N CYS A 24 7.29 33.06 -42.37
CA CYS A 24 7.64 32.84 -43.79
C CYS A 24 6.64 31.89 -44.49
N GLU A 25 6.21 32.35 -45.67
CA GLU A 25 5.18 31.81 -46.56
C GLU A 25 5.67 30.68 -47.49
N ASN A 26 4.69 30.12 -48.23
CA ASN A 26 4.78 29.51 -49.58
C ASN A 26 5.30 28.06 -49.65
N ARG A 27 4.65 27.08 -50.33
CA ARG A 27 3.98 27.13 -51.64
C ARG A 27 3.12 25.87 -51.88
N MET A 28 1.93 26.03 -52.48
CA MET A 28 1.16 24.99 -53.15
C MET A 28 1.79 24.58 -54.49
N ILE A 29 1.70 23.29 -54.89
CA ILE A 29 1.56 22.90 -56.30
C ILE A 29 0.58 21.72 -56.42
N SER A 30 -0.48 21.96 -57.19
CA SER A 30 -1.43 21.01 -57.76
C SER A 30 -0.98 20.64 -59.19
N SER A 31 -1.13 19.39 -59.62
CA SER A 31 -1.15 19.05 -61.06
C SER A 31 -1.91 17.73 -61.28
N ALA A 32 -2.83 17.75 -62.24
CA ALA A 32 -3.75 16.68 -62.59
C ALA A 32 -3.37 15.99 -63.92
N LEU A 33 -3.76 14.72 -64.01
CA LEU A 33 -4.09 13.85 -65.16
C LEU A 33 -3.10 13.66 -66.33
N PHE A 34 -2.83 12.38 -66.67
CA PHE A 34 -2.92 11.84 -68.05
C PHE A 34 -3.00 10.29 -68.03
N ILE A 35 -3.92 9.68 -68.80
CA ILE A 35 -4.14 8.22 -68.95
C ILE A 35 -3.71 7.78 -70.37
N PRO A 36 -3.07 6.61 -70.54
CA PRO A 36 -3.37 5.74 -71.69
C PRO A 36 -3.47 4.22 -71.34
N PRO A 37 -3.87 3.33 -72.29
CA PRO A 37 -4.79 2.24 -72.00
C PRO A 37 -4.19 0.81 -71.90
N VAL A 38 -4.94 -0.02 -71.16
CA VAL A 38 -5.28 -1.46 -71.30
C VAL A 38 -4.18 -2.47 -71.68
N SER A 39 -3.98 -3.44 -70.80
CA SER A 39 -3.74 -4.84 -71.19
C SER A 39 -4.35 -5.77 -70.14
N LEU A 40 -5.37 -6.53 -70.55
CA LEU A 40 -5.94 -7.61 -69.75
C LEU A 40 -4.89 -8.72 -69.60
N LEU A 41 -4.52 -9.04 -68.36
CA LEU A 41 -3.93 -10.32 -68.03
C LEU A 41 -4.75 -10.97 -66.92
N PHE A 42 -5.38 -12.09 -67.27
CA PHE A 42 -6.05 -12.99 -66.35
C PHE A 42 -5.07 -13.44 -65.27
N CYS A 43 -5.29 -13.02 -64.03
CA CYS A 43 -4.65 -13.64 -62.88
C CYS A 43 -5.76 -14.15 -61.96
N THR A 44 -5.84 -15.47 -61.88
CA THR A 44 -6.83 -16.23 -61.13
C THR A 44 -6.85 -15.80 -59.66
N VAL A 45 -8.00 -15.33 -59.18
CA VAL A 45 -8.25 -15.11 -57.76
C VAL A 45 -8.35 -16.47 -57.07
N THR A 46 -7.26 -16.92 -56.45
CA THR A 46 -7.35 -17.93 -55.38
C THR A 46 -8.05 -17.27 -54.19
N LEU A 47 -9.32 -17.61 -53.99
CA LEU A 47 -10.05 -17.32 -52.77
C LEU A 47 -9.35 -18.04 -51.61
N LEU A 48 -8.44 -17.35 -50.92
CA LEU A 48 -8.01 -17.77 -49.60
C LEU A 48 -9.17 -17.50 -48.65
N LEU A 49 -9.83 -18.57 -48.20
CA LEU A 49 -10.74 -18.55 -47.06
C LEU A 49 -9.97 -17.98 -45.87
N VAL A 50 -10.19 -16.70 -45.56
CA VAL A 50 -9.77 -16.11 -44.30
C VAL A 50 -10.71 -16.71 -43.25
N PRO A 51 -10.26 -17.55 -42.32
CA PRO A 51 -11.13 -18.01 -41.24
C PRO A 51 -11.57 -16.78 -40.45
N SER A 52 -12.88 -16.66 -40.27
CA SER A 52 -13.53 -15.53 -39.62
C SER A 52 -12.84 -15.18 -38.30
N LEU A 53 -12.59 -13.89 -38.07
CA LEU A 53 -12.04 -13.32 -36.83
C LEU A 53 -12.90 -13.58 -35.56
N ALA A 54 -13.97 -14.37 -35.65
CA ALA A 54 -14.87 -14.66 -34.54
C ALA A 54 -14.30 -15.59 -33.45
N ASN A 55 -13.11 -16.17 -33.64
CA ASN A 55 -12.48 -17.07 -32.65
C ASN A 55 -11.27 -16.47 -31.92
N LEU A 56 -11.04 -15.16 -32.03
CA LEU A 56 -10.00 -14.48 -31.25
C LEU A 56 -10.52 -13.86 -29.93
N LEU A 57 -11.63 -14.37 -29.39
CA LEU A 57 -11.89 -14.28 -27.97
C LEU A 57 -11.15 -15.44 -27.31
N TRP A 58 -9.86 -15.22 -27.04
CA TRP A 58 -9.11 -16.03 -26.08
C TRP A 58 -9.91 -15.99 -24.76
N SER A 59 -10.72 -17.02 -24.54
CA SER A 59 -11.22 -17.35 -23.22
C SER A 59 -9.99 -17.76 -22.43
N ALA A 60 -9.35 -16.79 -21.78
CA ALA A 60 -8.46 -17.10 -20.69
C ALA A 60 -9.33 -17.81 -19.65
N GLU A 61 -9.26 -19.13 -19.61
CA GLU A 61 -9.73 -19.88 -18.46
C GLU A 61 -9.13 -19.20 -17.22
N PRO A 62 -9.93 -18.87 -16.19
CA PRO A 62 -9.40 -18.26 -14.99
C PRO A 62 -8.30 -19.20 -14.47
N ALA A 63 -7.08 -18.67 -14.34
CA ALA A 63 -5.95 -19.45 -13.86
C ALA A 63 -6.39 -20.22 -12.61
N GLU A 64 -6.26 -21.54 -12.66
CA GLU A 64 -6.67 -22.42 -11.58
C GLU A 64 -5.97 -21.96 -10.29
N LEU A 65 -6.78 -21.63 -9.29
CA LEU A 65 -6.32 -20.95 -8.10
C LEU A 65 -5.46 -21.91 -7.26
N LYS A 66 -4.13 -21.73 -7.27
CA LYS A 66 -3.16 -22.69 -6.72
C LYS A 66 -3.24 -22.92 -5.20
N ALA A 67 -3.90 -22.02 -4.46
CA ALA A 67 -3.96 -22.08 -2.99
C ALA A 67 -5.35 -22.49 -2.50
N PRO A 68 -5.48 -23.46 -1.57
CA PRO A 68 -6.78 -23.78 -1.00
C PRO A 68 -7.37 -22.57 -0.27
N LYS A 69 -8.69 -22.40 -0.33
CA LYS A 69 -9.40 -21.34 0.41
C LYS A 69 -9.16 -21.53 1.92
N PRO A 70 -8.61 -20.54 2.65
CA PRO A 70 -8.47 -20.63 4.09
C PRO A 70 -9.83 -20.83 4.80
N PRO A 71 -9.89 -21.56 5.92
CA PRO A 71 -11.16 -21.81 6.63
C PRO A 71 -11.91 -20.55 7.06
N TRP A 72 -11.16 -19.49 7.42
CA TRP A 72 -11.71 -18.20 7.83
C TRP A 72 -12.23 -17.35 6.65
N ALA A 73 -11.84 -17.67 5.41
CA ALA A 73 -12.12 -16.84 4.25
C ALA A 73 -13.52 -17.13 3.69
N THR A 74 -14.30 -16.07 3.48
CA THR A 74 -15.59 -16.15 2.80
C THR A 74 -15.39 -16.50 1.32
N THR A 75 -14.47 -15.78 0.65
CA THR A 75 -14.09 -16.02 -0.75
C THR A 75 -12.58 -15.97 -0.91
N ILE A 76 -12.08 -16.59 -1.99
CA ILE A 76 -10.69 -16.50 -2.44
C ILE A 76 -10.69 -16.23 -3.95
N ALA A 77 -9.77 -15.39 -4.40
CA ALA A 77 -9.62 -15.02 -5.80
C ALA A 77 -8.15 -14.70 -6.11
N GLN A 78 -7.82 -14.56 -7.38
CA GLN A 78 -6.52 -14.10 -7.83
C GLN A 78 -6.72 -12.93 -8.79
N ASP A 79 -5.90 -11.89 -8.66
CA ASP A 79 -5.85 -10.75 -9.57
C ASP A 79 -4.40 -10.43 -9.96
N ALA A 80 -4.20 -9.31 -10.65
CA ALA A 80 -2.88 -8.92 -11.15
C ALA A 80 -1.81 -8.73 -10.06
N THR A 81 -2.21 -8.52 -8.80
CA THR A 81 -1.27 -8.36 -7.67
C THR A 81 -1.16 -9.62 -6.81
N GLY A 82 -1.72 -10.76 -7.26
CA GLY A 82 -1.60 -12.05 -6.60
C GLY A 82 -2.90 -12.56 -5.95
N THR A 83 -2.76 -13.53 -5.06
CA THR A 83 -3.90 -14.17 -4.40
C THR A 83 -4.48 -13.26 -3.32
N ARG A 84 -5.81 -13.20 -3.25
CA ARG A 84 -6.55 -12.48 -2.21
C ARG A 84 -7.68 -13.32 -1.64
N ALA A 85 -8.02 -13.07 -0.39
CA ALA A 85 -9.17 -13.67 0.29
C ALA A 85 -9.98 -12.60 1.00
N ILE A 86 -11.28 -12.83 1.18
CA ILE A 86 -12.17 -11.90 1.90
C ILE A 86 -12.45 -12.47 3.28
N LEU A 87 -12.13 -11.68 4.31
CA LEU A 87 -12.57 -11.89 5.68
C LEU A 87 -13.84 -11.06 5.90
N THR A 88 -14.95 -11.70 6.27
CA THR A 88 -16.23 -11.04 6.54
C THR A 88 -16.61 -11.17 8.01
N VAL A 89 -16.98 -10.04 8.63
CA VAL A 89 -17.52 -9.97 10.00
C VAL A 89 -18.78 -9.10 9.98
N GLY A 90 -19.94 -9.73 10.12
CA GLY A 90 -21.21 -9.01 9.98
C GLY A 90 -21.38 -8.48 8.56
N ASP A 91 -21.58 -7.17 8.41
CA ASP A 91 -21.66 -6.45 7.13
C ASP A 91 -20.31 -5.84 6.70
N GLN A 92 -19.24 -6.02 7.50
CA GLN A 92 -17.91 -5.49 7.22
C GLN A 92 -17.04 -6.54 6.54
N THR A 93 -16.13 -6.08 5.68
CA THR A 93 -15.19 -6.93 4.96
C THR A 93 -13.79 -6.36 4.97
N GLN A 94 -12.79 -7.21 5.18
CA GLN A 94 -11.37 -6.93 4.93
C GLN A 94 -10.88 -7.81 3.78
N VAL A 95 -10.23 -7.21 2.79
CA VAL A 95 -9.48 -7.99 1.79
C VAL A 95 -8.11 -8.30 2.36
N MET A 96 -7.70 -9.56 2.26
CA MET A 96 -6.40 -10.06 2.70
C MET A 96 -5.59 -10.46 1.47
N ARG A 97 -4.33 -10.02 1.38
CA ARG A 97 -3.37 -10.38 0.32
C ARG A 97 -2.42 -11.47 0.82
N LEU A 98 -2.20 -12.50 0.02
CA LEU A 98 -1.20 -13.53 0.32
C LEU A 98 0.17 -12.99 -0.05
N ILE A 99 0.97 -12.67 0.96
CA ILE A 99 2.34 -12.20 0.82
C ILE A 99 3.25 -13.43 0.63
N PRO A 100 4.04 -13.50 -0.45
CA PRO A 100 4.87 -14.66 -0.73
C PRO A 100 6.07 -14.77 0.22
N ALA A 101 6.49 -15.99 0.55
CA ALA A 101 7.78 -16.21 1.20
C ALA A 101 8.93 -15.64 0.34
N GLY A 102 10.01 -15.22 0.97
CA GLY A 102 11.16 -14.63 0.28
C GLY A 102 12.17 -14.02 1.24
N SER A 103 13.12 -13.26 0.69
CA SER A 103 14.11 -12.54 1.48
C SER A 103 14.23 -11.10 1.02
N PHE A 104 14.59 -10.21 1.94
CA PHE A 104 14.80 -8.80 1.66
C PHE A 104 15.84 -8.20 2.60
N GLU A 105 16.30 -7.00 2.24
CA GLU A 105 17.17 -6.21 3.10
C GLU A 105 16.30 -5.25 3.94
N MET A 106 16.25 -5.52 5.25
CA MET A 106 15.51 -4.74 6.24
C MET A 106 16.36 -3.59 6.75
N GLY A 107 15.74 -2.43 6.98
CA GLY A 107 16.44 -1.20 7.37
C GLY A 107 17.03 -0.46 6.17
N SER A 108 17.99 0.43 6.45
CA SER A 108 18.59 1.31 5.46
C SER A 108 20.09 1.49 5.67
N THR A 109 20.82 1.72 4.58
CA THR A 109 22.24 2.12 4.60
C THR A 109 22.43 3.63 4.54
N THR A 110 21.39 4.36 4.12
CA THR A 110 21.36 5.82 4.00
C THR A 110 20.18 6.39 4.78
N GLY A 111 19.77 5.68 5.84
CA GLY A 111 18.63 6.01 6.66
C GLY A 111 18.77 7.41 7.21
N SER A 112 17.65 8.11 7.32
CA SER A 112 17.68 9.47 7.86
C SER A 112 17.63 9.55 9.38
N ARG A 113 17.44 8.41 10.01
CA ARG A 113 17.47 8.20 11.44
C ARG A 113 18.40 7.02 11.72
N ASP A 114 19.14 7.14 12.81
CA ASP A 114 20.11 6.12 13.21
C ASP A 114 19.44 4.78 13.60
N ASP A 115 18.15 4.81 13.92
CA ASP A 115 17.36 3.63 14.33
C ASP A 115 16.92 2.72 13.19
N GLU A 116 17.15 3.14 11.94
CA GLU A 116 16.92 2.36 10.71
C GLU A 116 18.14 1.51 10.33
N MET A 117 19.23 1.64 11.09
CA MET A 117 20.51 0.99 10.85
C MET A 117 20.82 -0.06 11.92
N PRO A 118 21.65 -1.07 11.61
CA PRO A 118 22.16 -1.39 10.27
C PRO A 118 21.12 -2.04 9.36
N GLN A 119 21.31 -1.88 8.04
CA GLN A 119 20.65 -2.74 7.08
C GLN A 119 21.14 -4.19 7.25
N HIS A 120 20.21 -5.15 7.21
CA HIS A 120 20.51 -6.57 7.40
C HIS A 120 19.53 -7.45 6.63
N SER A 121 19.96 -8.68 6.34
CA SER A 121 19.18 -9.63 5.55
C SER A 121 18.16 -10.37 6.41
N VAL A 122 16.90 -10.38 5.97
CA VAL A 122 15.80 -11.10 6.61
C VAL A 122 15.13 -12.04 5.63
N GLU A 123 14.92 -13.29 6.06
CA GLU A 123 14.15 -14.30 5.34
C GLU A 123 12.77 -14.47 6.00
N ILE A 124 11.71 -14.33 5.20
CA ILE A 124 10.34 -14.71 5.54
C ILE A 124 10.08 -16.09 4.92
N THR A 125 10.09 -17.15 5.72
CA THR A 125 10.15 -18.53 5.18
C THR A 125 8.81 -19.06 4.70
N ARG A 126 7.71 -18.50 5.21
CA ARG A 126 6.36 -18.93 4.88
C ARG A 126 5.53 -17.74 4.39
N PRO A 127 4.64 -17.96 3.41
CA PRO A 127 3.70 -16.92 3.04
C PRO A 127 2.78 -16.61 4.22
N PHE A 128 2.21 -15.41 4.24
CA PHE A 128 1.25 -15.00 5.25
C PHE A 128 0.22 -14.08 4.61
N TRP A 129 -0.95 -13.98 5.21
CA TRP A 129 -1.98 -13.05 4.77
C TRP A 129 -1.80 -11.72 5.49
N LEU A 130 -1.90 -10.62 4.74
CA LEU A 130 -1.87 -9.27 5.29
C LEU A 130 -3.06 -8.47 4.76
N GLY A 131 -3.70 -7.67 5.60
CA GLY A 131 -4.79 -6.78 5.21
C GLY A 131 -4.32 -5.85 4.08
N ASP A 132 -5.13 -5.75 3.02
CA ASP A 132 -4.85 -4.85 1.90
C ASP A 132 -4.88 -3.37 2.31
N SER A 133 -5.52 -3.07 3.43
CA SER A 133 -5.57 -1.75 4.06
C SER A 133 -5.39 -1.84 5.57
N GLU A 134 -5.34 -0.68 6.22
CA GLU A 134 -5.55 -0.59 7.66
C GLU A 134 -6.94 -1.09 8.05
N VAL A 135 -7.11 -1.50 9.31
CA VAL A 135 -8.42 -1.82 9.88
C VAL A 135 -9.27 -0.56 9.88
N THR A 136 -10.51 -0.67 9.40
CA THR A 136 -11.41 0.48 9.35
C THR A 136 -12.22 0.64 10.64
N LEU A 137 -12.78 1.83 10.86
CA LEU A 137 -13.73 2.10 11.94
C LEU A 137 -14.92 1.13 11.90
N GLY A 138 -15.44 0.83 10.72
CA GLY A 138 -16.53 -0.14 10.55
C GLY A 138 -16.16 -1.52 11.10
N LEU A 139 -15.03 -2.08 10.66
CA LEU A 139 -14.57 -3.39 11.12
C LEU A 139 -14.24 -3.39 12.62
N TRP A 140 -13.62 -2.33 13.12
CA TRP A 140 -13.37 -2.13 14.54
C TRP A 140 -14.67 -2.21 15.34
N PHE A 141 -15.69 -1.41 15.00
CA PHE A 141 -16.96 -1.39 15.75
C PHE A 141 -17.76 -2.69 15.60
N ALA A 142 -17.67 -3.39 14.47
CA ALA A 142 -18.28 -4.71 14.31
C ALA A 142 -17.72 -5.75 15.30
N MET A 143 -16.48 -5.56 15.78
CA MET A 143 -15.82 -6.44 16.74
C MET A 143 -15.87 -5.94 18.18
N MET A 144 -15.59 -4.65 18.39
CA MET A 144 -15.41 -4.06 19.70
C MET A 144 -16.73 -3.51 20.27
N GLY A 145 -17.71 -3.23 19.41
CA GLY A 145 -18.87 -2.42 19.75
C GLY A 145 -18.56 -0.92 19.66
N ASN A 146 -19.58 -0.12 19.41
CA ASN A 146 -19.47 1.34 19.44
C ASN A 146 -19.80 1.85 20.85
N HIS A 147 -18.77 2.22 21.61
CA HIS A 147 -18.94 2.65 23.00
C HIS A 147 -19.35 4.13 23.15
N THR A 148 -19.30 4.93 22.08
CA THR A 148 -19.56 6.38 22.15
C THR A 148 -20.95 6.77 21.65
N ASN A 149 -21.76 5.85 21.11
CA ASN A 149 -23.01 6.14 20.39
C ASN A 149 -22.87 7.17 19.26
N GLU A 150 -21.64 7.55 18.90
CA GLU A 150 -21.37 8.47 17.80
C GLU A 150 -21.54 7.69 16.50
N LYS A 151 -22.38 8.19 15.59
CA LYS A 151 -22.35 7.68 14.22
C LYS A 151 -20.97 7.96 13.67
N THR A 152 -20.26 6.92 13.26
CA THR A 152 -19.05 7.07 12.48
C THR A 152 -19.41 7.77 11.18
N ASP A 153 -18.94 9.00 10.97
CA ASP A 153 -19.29 9.76 9.76
C ASP A 153 -18.82 9.05 8.48
N ASN A 154 -17.81 8.17 8.57
CA ASN A 154 -17.41 7.29 7.49
C ASN A 154 -16.78 5.97 7.98
N PRO A 155 -17.44 4.81 7.85
CA PRO A 155 -16.93 3.53 8.34
C PRO A 155 -15.70 3.02 7.58
N ARG A 156 -15.30 3.67 6.47
CA ARG A 156 -14.09 3.34 5.70
C ARG A 156 -12.84 4.09 6.15
N LEU A 157 -12.95 5.04 7.09
CA LEU A 157 -11.76 5.64 7.70
C LEU A 157 -10.99 4.57 8.49
N PRO A 158 -9.65 4.64 8.55
CA PRO A 158 -8.86 3.77 9.41
C PRO A 158 -9.24 4.02 10.87
N ILE A 159 -9.25 2.97 11.69
CA ILE A 159 -9.27 3.15 13.15
C ILE A 159 -7.93 3.77 13.57
N GLU A 160 -8.01 4.85 14.34
CA GLU A 160 -6.85 5.51 14.94
C GLU A 160 -7.10 5.77 16.43
N ALA A 161 -6.10 6.31 17.14
CA ALA A 161 -6.19 6.57 18.57
C ALA A 161 -6.52 5.32 19.39
N ILE A 162 -5.87 4.21 19.01
CA ILE A 162 -5.94 2.92 19.68
C ILE A 162 -4.57 2.54 20.23
N SER A 163 -4.58 1.78 21.32
CA SER A 163 -3.38 1.25 21.94
C SER A 163 -3.07 -0.15 21.43
N TRP A 164 -1.83 -0.60 21.59
CA TRP A 164 -1.44 -1.96 21.23
C TRP A 164 -2.25 -3.02 22.00
N ASN A 165 -2.51 -2.77 23.28
CA ASN A 165 -3.34 -3.66 24.10
C ASN A 165 -4.79 -3.72 23.59
N ALA A 166 -5.34 -2.62 23.07
CA ALA A 166 -6.66 -2.62 22.44
C ALA A 166 -6.67 -3.45 21.13
N CYS A 167 -5.58 -3.46 20.35
CA CYS A 167 -5.44 -4.38 19.22
C CYS A 167 -5.52 -5.85 19.66
N GLN A 168 -4.89 -6.21 20.78
CA GLN A 168 -4.92 -7.60 21.26
C GLN A 168 -6.34 -8.03 21.65
N GLU A 169 -7.10 -7.15 22.30
CA GLU A 169 -8.50 -7.41 22.61
C GLU A 169 -9.33 -7.58 21.33
N PHE A 170 -9.10 -6.72 20.32
CA PHE A 170 -9.72 -6.84 19.01
C PHE A 170 -9.44 -8.21 18.37
N PHE A 171 -8.18 -8.65 18.36
CA PHE A 171 -7.82 -9.97 17.82
C PHE A 171 -8.38 -11.12 18.64
N GLN A 172 -8.40 -11.02 19.97
CA GLN A 172 -9.02 -12.03 20.83
C GLN A 172 -10.50 -12.22 20.47
N ARG A 173 -11.26 -11.13 20.36
CA ARG A 173 -12.67 -11.17 19.96
C ARG A 173 -12.83 -11.71 18.54
N MET A 174 -11.97 -11.28 17.61
CA MET A 174 -12.07 -11.67 16.20
C MET A 174 -11.79 -13.17 16.01
N ASN A 175 -10.74 -13.68 16.64
CA ASN A 175 -10.38 -15.10 16.60
C ASN A 175 -11.41 -15.99 17.32
N ALA A 176 -12.09 -15.47 18.35
CA ALA A 176 -13.20 -16.19 18.99
C ALA A 176 -14.47 -16.26 18.10
N ARG A 177 -14.66 -15.27 17.22
CA ARG A 177 -15.87 -15.15 16.38
C ARG A 177 -15.72 -15.82 15.01
N VAL A 178 -14.52 -15.87 14.46
CA VAL A 178 -14.26 -16.39 13.11
C VAL A 178 -13.51 -17.72 13.21
N THR A 179 -14.21 -18.81 12.88
CA THR A 179 -13.63 -20.16 12.96
C THR A 179 -12.40 -20.32 12.05
N GLY A 180 -11.32 -20.87 12.62
CA GLY A 180 -10.07 -21.13 11.89
C GLY A 180 -9.23 -19.88 11.61
N LEU A 181 -9.58 -18.73 12.18
CA LEU A 181 -8.79 -17.51 12.11
C LEU A 181 -7.70 -17.51 13.21
N ASN A 182 -6.50 -17.06 12.83
CA ASN A 182 -5.39 -16.81 13.75
C ASN A 182 -4.79 -15.43 13.46
N ALA A 183 -5.63 -14.39 13.62
CA ALA A 183 -5.28 -13.02 13.33
C ALA A 183 -4.43 -12.40 14.46
N GLY A 184 -3.49 -11.54 14.07
CA GLY A 184 -2.67 -10.73 14.96
C GLY A 184 -2.10 -9.51 14.23
N LEU A 185 -1.19 -8.81 14.90
CA LEU A 185 -0.38 -7.78 14.24
C LEU A 185 0.71 -8.44 13.40
N PRO A 186 1.13 -7.82 12.28
CA PRO A 186 2.34 -8.25 11.60
C PRO A 186 3.55 -8.08 12.51
N THR A 187 4.54 -8.96 12.37
CA THR A 187 5.89 -8.62 12.83
C THR A 187 6.39 -7.40 12.06
N GLU A 188 7.32 -6.69 12.66
CA GLU A 188 7.98 -5.56 12.06
C GLU A 188 8.63 -5.94 10.71
N ALA A 189 9.28 -7.10 10.67
CA ALA A 189 9.90 -7.62 9.45
C ALA A 189 8.86 -7.95 8.37
N GLN A 190 7.74 -8.60 8.73
CA GLN A 190 6.63 -8.84 7.81
C GLN A 190 6.07 -7.55 7.25
N TRP A 191 5.90 -6.53 8.09
CA TRP A 191 5.40 -5.23 7.68
C TRP A 191 6.34 -4.56 6.67
N GLU A 192 7.64 -4.50 6.94
CA GLU A 192 8.59 -3.84 6.04
C GLU A 192 8.73 -4.58 4.71
N TYR A 193 8.80 -5.91 4.77
CA TYR A 193 8.83 -6.77 3.59
C TYR A 193 7.64 -6.51 2.68
N ALA A 194 6.45 -6.48 3.27
CA ALA A 194 5.20 -6.21 2.58
C ALA A 194 5.11 -4.77 2.05
N CYS A 195 5.60 -3.79 2.80
CA CYS A 195 5.65 -2.38 2.40
C CYS A 195 6.49 -2.21 1.13
N ARG A 196 7.69 -2.82 1.12
CA ARG A 196 8.63 -2.77 -0.01
C ARG A 196 8.10 -3.46 -1.24
N ALA A 197 7.38 -4.58 -1.09
CA ALA A 197 6.85 -5.38 -2.19
C ALA A 197 7.87 -5.64 -3.32
N GLY A 198 9.11 -5.97 -2.93
CA GLY A 198 10.24 -6.23 -3.83
C GLY A 198 11.05 -5.01 -4.26
N THR A 199 10.62 -3.79 -3.94
CA THR A 199 11.39 -2.56 -4.21
C THR A 199 12.51 -2.34 -3.20
N LYS A 200 13.55 -1.63 -3.61
CA LYS A 200 14.70 -1.25 -2.76
C LYS A 200 14.73 0.24 -2.41
N GLY A 201 13.77 1.00 -2.95
CA GLY A 201 13.68 2.44 -2.76
C GLY A 201 13.28 2.85 -1.35
N SER A 202 13.22 4.16 -1.13
CA SER A 202 12.66 4.74 0.09
C SER A 202 11.16 4.46 0.22
N HIS A 203 10.47 4.40 -0.92
CA HIS A 203 9.04 4.11 -1.04
C HIS A 203 8.84 3.09 -2.17
N ALA A 204 7.71 2.40 -2.17
CA ALA A 204 7.37 1.41 -3.20
C ALA A 204 6.98 2.02 -4.57
N GLY A 205 6.88 3.36 -4.63
CA GLY A 205 6.54 4.14 -5.82
C GLY A 205 6.53 5.63 -5.51
N ASP A 206 5.77 6.42 -6.25
CA ASP A 206 5.62 7.87 -6.00
C ASP A 206 4.82 8.10 -4.70
N ILE A 207 5.44 8.80 -3.74
CA ILE A 207 4.84 9.03 -2.43
C ILE A 207 3.55 9.84 -2.49
N ASN A 208 3.42 10.81 -3.41
CA ASN A 208 2.21 11.62 -3.52
C ASN A 208 1.04 10.82 -4.09
N GLU A 209 1.33 9.81 -4.89
CA GLU A 209 0.35 8.92 -5.50
C GLU A 209 -0.09 7.79 -4.58
N MET A 210 0.80 7.33 -3.69
CA MET A 210 0.60 6.15 -2.85
C MET A 210 0.19 6.46 -1.41
N ALA A 211 0.31 7.70 -0.94
CA ALA A 211 0.10 8.03 0.46
C ALA A 211 -0.69 9.30 0.72
N TRP A 212 -1.29 9.31 1.91
CA TRP A 212 -1.72 10.52 2.60
C TRP A 212 -0.66 10.91 3.64
N HIS A 213 0.01 12.04 3.44
CA HIS A 213 1.05 12.56 4.31
C HIS A 213 0.85 14.07 4.51
N GLN A 214 1.69 14.72 5.33
CA GLN A 214 1.51 16.10 5.77
C GLN A 214 1.17 17.10 4.64
N GLN A 215 1.73 16.89 3.45
CA GLN A 215 1.62 17.84 2.33
C GLN A 215 0.36 17.65 1.48
N ASN A 216 -0.35 16.52 1.60
CA ASN A 216 -1.50 16.21 0.75
C ASN A 216 -2.72 15.68 1.51
N SER A 217 -2.65 15.54 2.84
CA SER A 217 -3.73 14.94 3.66
C SER A 217 -4.71 15.94 4.26
N ASP A 218 -4.41 17.24 4.21
CA ASP A 218 -5.08 18.28 5.01
C ASP A 218 -5.03 18.04 6.53
N GLY A 219 -4.01 17.31 7.01
CA GLY A 219 -3.79 17.02 8.43
C GLY A 219 -4.78 16.03 9.04
N LYS A 220 -5.47 15.24 8.22
CA LYS A 220 -6.47 14.24 8.64
C LYS A 220 -6.31 12.91 7.89
N THR A 221 -6.83 11.84 8.50
CA THR A 221 -6.93 10.53 7.85
C THR A 221 -7.98 10.56 6.74
N HIS A 222 -7.82 9.65 5.79
CA HIS A 222 -8.72 9.49 4.65
C HIS A 222 -9.24 8.05 4.59
N PRO A 223 -10.40 7.82 3.95
CA PRO A 223 -10.89 6.47 3.75
C PRO A 223 -9.81 5.61 3.10
N VAL A 224 -9.68 4.37 3.59
CA VAL A 224 -8.68 3.45 3.09
C VAL A 224 -8.84 3.19 1.60
N ARG A 225 -7.74 2.86 0.92
CA ARG A 225 -7.71 2.45 -0.49
C ARG A 225 -8.14 3.54 -1.47
N LEU A 226 -7.78 4.79 -1.18
CA LEU A 226 -7.98 5.93 -2.10
C LEU A 226 -6.72 6.34 -2.86
N LYS A 227 -5.55 5.83 -2.44
CA LYS A 227 -4.26 6.05 -3.10
C LYS A 227 -3.80 4.79 -3.85
N GLN A 228 -2.71 4.90 -4.59
CA GLN A 228 -2.16 3.78 -5.35
C GLN A 228 -1.60 2.70 -4.39
N MET A 229 -1.94 1.44 -4.66
CA MET A 229 -1.38 0.27 -3.97
C MET A 229 0.02 -0.06 -4.46
N ASN A 230 0.80 -0.77 -3.65
CA ASN A 230 2.08 -1.34 -4.07
C ASN A 230 1.91 -2.59 -4.96
N ALA A 231 3.03 -3.16 -5.42
CA ALA A 231 3.03 -4.31 -6.34
C ALA A 231 2.34 -5.58 -5.81
N TRP A 232 2.12 -5.68 -4.49
CA TRP A 232 1.41 -6.81 -3.85
C TRP A 232 -0.05 -6.48 -3.48
N GLY A 233 -0.53 -5.33 -3.93
CA GLY A 233 -1.92 -4.93 -3.75
C GLY A 233 -2.26 -4.43 -2.36
N LEU A 234 -1.26 -3.88 -1.66
CA LEU A 234 -1.42 -3.24 -0.34
C LEU A 234 -1.48 -1.72 -0.51
N TYR A 235 -2.48 -1.12 0.11
CA TYR A 235 -2.74 0.31 0.15
C TYR A 235 -2.21 0.90 1.44
N ASP A 236 -1.96 2.21 1.40
CA ASP A 236 -1.71 3.05 2.57
C ASP A 236 -0.49 2.61 3.41
N MET A 237 0.44 1.83 2.83
CA MET A 237 1.69 1.39 3.49
C MET A 237 2.70 2.53 3.77
N HIS A 238 2.39 3.75 3.32
CA HIS A 238 3.29 4.91 3.29
C HIS A 238 2.62 6.17 3.84
N GLY A 239 1.60 6.06 4.70
CA GLY A 239 0.92 7.21 5.29
C GLY A 239 -0.46 6.84 5.80
N ASN A 240 -1.35 7.82 5.87
CA ASN A 240 -2.69 7.73 6.46
C ASN A 240 -2.63 7.52 7.98
N VAL A 241 -2.37 6.29 8.47
CA VAL A 241 -2.00 6.05 9.87
C VAL A 241 -0.70 5.26 9.98
N ALA A 242 0.11 5.59 10.98
CA ALA A 242 1.21 4.73 11.38
C ALA A 242 0.66 3.46 12.03
N GLU A 243 1.31 2.33 11.78
CA GLU A 243 0.77 1.02 12.12
C GLU A 243 1.59 0.31 13.19
N LEU A 244 0.88 -0.14 14.23
CA LEU A 244 1.42 -0.95 15.31
C LEU A 244 1.88 -2.33 14.79
N CYS A 245 3.09 -2.74 15.17
CA CYS A 245 3.62 -4.08 14.91
C CYS A 245 3.61 -4.93 16.20
N ALA A 246 3.83 -6.24 16.06
CA ALA A 246 3.92 -7.16 17.20
C ALA A 246 5.17 -6.93 18.07
N ASP A 247 6.25 -6.45 17.46
CA ASP A 247 7.59 -6.44 18.02
C ASP A 247 7.78 -5.38 19.10
N TRP A 248 8.57 -5.75 20.11
CA TRP A 248 9.23 -4.79 20.98
C TRP A 248 10.26 -3.99 20.19
N TYR A 249 10.31 -2.68 20.43
CA TYR A 249 11.25 -1.77 19.80
C TYR A 249 12.66 -1.96 20.38
N ALA A 250 13.63 -2.24 19.50
CA ALA A 250 15.03 -2.34 19.85
C ALA A 250 15.93 -1.97 18.66
N PRO A 251 17.22 -1.68 18.90
CA PRO A 251 18.22 -1.52 17.84
C PRO A 251 18.30 -2.75 16.95
N TYR A 252 18.55 -2.54 15.65
CA TYR A 252 18.78 -3.65 14.74
C TYR A 252 20.12 -4.35 15.01
N SER A 253 20.14 -5.64 14.69
CA SER A 253 21.36 -6.45 14.62
C SER A 253 21.80 -6.58 13.17
N PRO A 254 23.11 -6.53 12.86
CA PRO A 254 23.60 -6.78 11.50
C PRO A 254 23.48 -8.26 11.08
N ALA A 255 23.15 -9.15 12.01
CA ALA A 255 23.05 -10.59 11.73
C ALA A 255 21.87 -10.90 10.80
N ARG A 256 22.04 -11.90 9.94
CA ARG A 256 20.94 -12.47 9.15
C ARG A 256 19.88 -13.04 10.09
N GLN A 257 18.61 -12.75 9.80
CA GLN A 257 17.47 -13.25 10.57
C GLN A 257 16.50 -14.06 9.70
N CYS A 258 15.75 -14.94 10.35
CA CYS A 258 14.75 -15.82 9.73
C CYS A 258 13.47 -15.72 10.56
N ASP A 259 12.39 -15.23 9.96
CA ASP A 259 11.10 -14.93 10.61
C ASP A 259 11.26 -14.26 11.99
N PRO A 260 12.00 -13.14 12.11
CA PRO A 260 12.29 -12.55 13.42
C PRO A 260 11.00 -12.11 14.12
N PRO A 261 10.74 -12.59 15.35
CA PRO A 261 9.55 -12.18 16.12
C PRO A 261 9.80 -10.89 16.93
N GLY A 262 10.91 -10.22 16.69
CA GLY A 262 11.42 -9.15 17.54
C GLY A 262 12.12 -9.66 18.81
N PRO A 263 12.55 -8.74 19.69
CA PRO A 263 13.15 -9.09 20.98
C PRO A 263 12.08 -9.70 21.92
N PRO A 264 12.45 -10.56 22.87
CA PRO A 264 11.49 -11.24 23.76
C PRO A 264 10.85 -10.30 24.80
N THR A 265 11.53 -9.19 25.12
CA THR A 265 11.09 -8.19 26.09
C THR A 265 11.47 -6.79 25.60
N GLY A 266 10.76 -5.78 26.11
CA GLY A 266 11.05 -4.39 25.82
C GLY A 266 10.13 -3.45 26.60
N THR A 267 10.30 -2.15 26.37
CA THR A 267 9.51 -1.08 27.02
C THR A 267 8.58 -0.38 26.04
N HIS A 268 8.87 -0.44 24.74
CA HIS A 268 8.14 0.23 23.68
C HIS A 268 7.83 -0.73 22.54
N ILE A 269 6.76 -0.47 21.81
CA ILE A 269 6.35 -1.25 20.65
C ILE A 269 6.68 -0.49 19.38
N VAL A 270 7.08 -1.22 18.34
CA VAL A 270 7.34 -0.68 17.01
C VAL A 270 6.07 -0.11 16.36
N ILE A 271 6.21 1.05 15.73
CA ILE A 271 5.26 1.61 14.76
C ILE A 271 5.94 1.87 13.41
N ARG A 272 5.21 1.67 12.31
CA ARG A 272 5.71 1.78 10.93
C ARG A 272 4.81 2.63 10.03
N GLY A 273 5.30 3.02 8.86
CA GLY A 273 4.50 3.59 7.76
C GLY A 273 4.31 5.11 7.78
N GLY A 274 4.34 5.74 8.95
CA GLY A 274 4.07 7.17 9.11
C GLY A 274 2.58 7.49 9.01
N ASP A 275 2.17 8.64 9.56
CA ASP A 275 0.77 9.07 9.59
C ASP A 275 0.48 10.24 8.64
N CYS A 276 -0.80 10.62 8.53
CA CYS A 276 -1.24 11.72 7.67
C CYS A 276 -0.61 13.09 8.00
N GLN A 277 0.02 13.27 9.16
CA GLN A 277 0.68 14.51 9.57
C GLN A 277 2.20 14.44 9.43
N ASP A 278 2.74 13.27 9.10
CA ASP A 278 4.16 13.06 8.90
C ASP A 278 4.65 13.56 7.54
N VAL A 279 5.88 14.09 7.51
CA VAL A 279 6.54 14.43 6.24
C VAL A 279 6.84 13.16 5.43
N PRO A 280 6.88 13.22 4.08
CA PRO A 280 7.17 12.05 3.22
C PRO A 280 8.36 11.18 3.63
N LYS A 281 9.38 11.81 4.22
CA LYS A 281 10.61 11.18 4.69
C LYS A 281 10.41 10.24 5.89
N LEU A 282 9.36 10.47 6.69
CA LEU A 282 8.96 9.61 7.80
C LEU A 282 8.00 8.50 7.37
N CYS A 283 7.53 8.53 6.13
CA CYS A 283 6.68 7.51 5.54
C CYS A 283 7.41 6.50 4.65
N ARG A 284 8.74 6.41 4.78
CA ARG A 284 9.56 5.46 4.03
C ARG A 284 9.35 4.02 4.52
N SER A 285 9.60 3.03 3.68
CA SER A 285 9.50 1.60 4.06
C SER A 285 10.37 1.26 5.28
N ALA A 286 11.59 1.80 5.34
CA ALA A 286 12.53 1.58 6.44
C ALA A 286 12.23 2.45 7.67
N SER A 287 11.39 3.49 7.53
CA SER A 287 11.09 4.41 8.62
C SER A 287 10.39 3.66 9.74
N ARG A 288 10.86 3.90 10.95
CA ARG A 288 10.34 3.26 12.15
C ARG A 288 10.29 4.26 13.29
N GLY A 289 9.42 3.95 14.24
CA GLY A 289 9.27 4.68 15.47
C GLY A 289 8.78 3.74 16.56
N PHE A 290 8.43 4.32 17.70
CA PHE A 290 7.97 3.54 18.83
C PHE A 290 6.85 4.23 19.61
N THR A 291 6.12 3.43 20.38
CA THR A 291 5.08 3.89 21.31
C THR A 291 5.01 2.99 22.55
N TYR A 292 4.20 3.33 23.53
CA TYR A 292 3.91 2.46 24.69
C TYR A 292 2.69 1.57 24.43
N ARG A 293 2.62 0.42 25.10
CA ARG A 293 1.54 -0.55 24.91
C ARG A 293 0.14 -0.01 25.21
N ASP A 294 0.04 0.85 26.21
CA ASP A 294 -1.20 1.47 26.67
C ASP A 294 -1.43 2.88 26.09
N TYR A 295 -0.49 3.38 25.28
CA TYR A 295 -0.59 4.71 24.72
C TYR A 295 -1.38 4.69 23.40
N ALA A 296 -2.42 5.52 23.34
CA ALA A 296 -3.25 5.75 22.18
C ALA A 296 -3.02 7.19 21.68
N ARG A 297 -2.81 7.35 20.38
CA ARG A 297 -2.60 8.66 19.73
C ARG A 297 -3.33 8.69 18.38
N ARG A 298 -3.90 9.83 18.01
CA ARG A 298 -4.35 10.07 16.63
C ARG A 298 -3.18 9.85 15.67
N GLY A 299 -3.47 9.29 14.50
CA GLY A 299 -2.48 8.82 13.55
C GLY A 299 -1.95 7.40 13.83
N TYR A 300 -2.28 6.75 14.95
CA TYR A 300 -1.86 5.35 15.22
C TYR A 300 -3.01 4.39 15.02
N GLY A 301 -2.87 3.48 14.05
CA GLY A 301 -3.77 2.38 13.77
C GLY A 301 -3.01 1.05 13.60
N PHE A 302 -3.57 0.14 12.80
CA PHE A 302 -2.97 -1.16 12.53
C PHE A 302 -3.62 -1.86 11.33
N ARG A 303 -2.96 -2.89 10.81
CA ARG A 303 -3.54 -3.85 9.87
C ARG A 303 -3.45 -5.28 10.39
N ILE A 304 -4.26 -6.16 9.81
CA ILE A 304 -4.39 -7.56 10.22
C ILE A 304 -3.32 -8.40 9.51
N ALA A 305 -2.65 -9.28 10.24
CA ALA A 305 -1.84 -10.37 9.70
C ALA A 305 -2.39 -11.73 10.14
N ILE A 306 -2.29 -12.74 9.28
CA ILE A 306 -2.71 -14.13 9.57
C ILE A 306 -1.66 -15.09 8.98
N PRO A 307 -1.10 -16.04 9.73
CA PRO A 307 -0.26 -17.09 9.17
C PRO A 307 -1.00 -17.87 8.06
N SER A 308 -0.33 -18.24 6.96
CA SER A 308 -0.98 -18.99 5.87
C SER A 308 -1.19 -20.47 6.18
N THR A 309 -0.44 -21.01 7.14
CA THR A 309 -0.58 -22.38 7.68
C THR A 309 -0.55 -22.33 9.22
N PRO A 310 -1.35 -23.16 9.91
CA PRO A 310 -1.11 -23.47 11.32
C PRO A 310 0.28 -24.05 11.58
#